data_AF-A0A6J7U8P7-F1
#
_entry.id   AF-A0A6J7U8P7-F1
#
_cell.length_a   1.000
_cell.length_b   1.000
_cell.length_c   1.000
_cell.angle_alpha   90.00
_cell.angle_beta   90.00
_cell.angle_gamma   90.00
#
_symmetry.space_group_name_H-M   'P 1'
#
loop_
_entity.id
_entity.type
_entity.pdbx_description
1 polymer ?
#
loop_
_entity_poly.entity_id
_entity_poly.type
_entity_poly.pdbx_seq_one_letter_code
_entity_poly.pdbx_strand_id
1 'polypeptide(L)'
;MIAKWLTEEVLTAVQKLKPIADEAGLTMSQLAIAWVLQNPNVSAAIMGATRPSQVKENVKAAGVKLDASIMRAIDSALGTLPEKDPAKNVSPNPRA
;
A
#
# COMPACT_ATOMS: atom_id res chain seq x y z
N MET A 1 -1.82 -6.82 -15.61
CA MET A 1 -1.17 -5.55 -15.99
C MET A 1 -1.79 -4.42 -15.16
N ILE A 2 -1.03 -3.35 -14.83
CA ILE A 2 -1.47 -2.25 -13.94
C ILE A 2 -2.78 -1.57 -14.39
N ALA A 3 -3.07 -1.60 -15.70
CA ALA A 3 -4.24 -0.98 -16.32
C ALA A 3 -5.58 -1.31 -15.63
N LYS A 4 -5.74 -2.51 -15.06
CA LYS A 4 -6.97 -2.89 -14.34
C LYS A 4 -7.27 -2.02 -13.11
N TRP A 5 -6.26 -1.33 -12.57
CA TRP A 5 -6.36 -0.47 -11.39
C TRP A 5 -6.39 1.03 -11.74
N LEU A 6 -6.22 1.41 -13.00
CA LEU A 6 -6.22 2.81 -13.44
C LEU A 6 -7.65 3.30 -13.77
N THR A 7 -8.62 2.96 -12.91
CA THR A 7 -10.00 3.45 -13.02
C THR A 7 -10.15 4.75 -12.25
N GLU A 8 -11.10 5.59 -12.64
CA GLU A 8 -11.37 6.87 -11.97
C GLU A 8 -11.68 6.70 -10.49
N GLU A 9 -12.44 5.66 -10.14
CA GLU A 9 -12.80 5.32 -8.76
C GLU A 9 -11.57 5.02 -7.90
N VAL A 10 -10.67 4.14 -8.39
CA VAL A 10 -9.44 3.77 -7.68
C VAL A 10 -8.50 4.97 -7.57
N LEU A 11 -8.30 5.71 -8.66
CA LEU A 11 -7.42 6.88 -8.66
C LEU A 11 -7.95 7.96 -7.71
N THR A 12 -9.26 8.19 -7.66
CA THR A 12 -9.89 9.13 -6.71
C THR A 12 -9.66 8.70 -5.26
N ALA A 13 -9.82 7.41 -4.93
CA ALA A 13 -9.53 6.91 -3.59
C ALA A 13 -8.04 7.01 -3.24
N VAL A 14 -7.14 6.70 -4.18
CA VAL A 14 -5.70 6.85 -3.98
C VAL A 14 -5.31 8.32 -3.72
N GLN A 15 -5.95 9.29 -4.36
CA GLN A 15 -5.69 10.71 -4.07
C GLN A 15 -6.06 11.11 -2.64
N LYS A 16 -7.08 10.48 -2.04
CA LYS A 16 -7.45 10.71 -0.64
C LYS A 16 -6.37 10.24 0.35
N LEU A 17 -5.47 9.36 -0.06
CA LEU A 17 -4.35 8.92 0.77
C LEU A 17 -3.23 9.95 0.87
N LYS A 18 -3.13 10.89 -0.08
CA LYS A 18 -2.08 11.91 -0.09
C LYS A 18 -2.03 12.76 1.18
N PRO A 19 -3.13 13.39 1.65
CA PRO A 19 -3.10 14.16 2.89
C PRO A 19 -2.78 13.30 4.12
N ILE A 20 -3.15 12.00 4.11
CA ILE A 20 -2.83 11.06 5.19
C ILE A 20 -1.32 10.77 5.22
N ALA A 21 -0.70 10.61 4.04
CA ALA A 21 0.74 10.43 3.93
C ALA A 21 1.49 11.68 4.42
N ASP A 22 1.02 12.87 4.00
CA ASP A 22 1.60 14.15 4.41
C ASP A 22 1.50 14.36 5.93
N GLU A 23 0.37 14.03 6.57
CA GLU A 23 0.19 14.06 8.03
C GLU A 23 1.15 13.11 8.75
N ALA A 24 1.38 11.93 8.18
CA ALA A 24 2.35 10.96 8.71
C ALA A 24 3.82 11.33 8.40
N GLY A 25 4.08 12.40 7.65
CA GLY A 25 5.43 12.78 7.22
C GLY A 25 6.06 11.79 6.23
N LEU A 26 5.25 11.07 5.46
CA LEU A 26 5.67 10.03 4.54
C LEU A 26 5.34 10.42 3.09
N THR A 27 6.17 9.98 2.16
CA THR A 27 5.76 9.93 0.75
C THR A 27 4.69 8.86 0.54
N MET A 28 3.91 8.97 -0.54
CA MET A 28 2.89 7.95 -0.90
C MET A 28 3.46 6.54 -1.00
N SER A 29 4.67 6.37 -1.55
CA SER A 29 5.32 5.06 -1.65
C SER A 29 5.74 4.54 -0.28
N GLN A 30 6.25 5.41 0.60
CA GLN A 30 6.58 5.04 1.97
C GLN A 30 5.34 4.65 2.78
N LEU A 31 4.23 5.39 2.66
CA LEU A 31 2.98 5.05 3.31
C LEU A 31 2.50 3.65 2.90
N ALA A 32 2.52 3.35 1.60
CA ALA A 32 2.10 2.04 1.09
C ALA A 32 2.99 0.90 1.62
N ILE A 33 4.31 1.09 1.65
CA ILE A 33 5.25 0.08 2.18
C ILE A 33 5.06 -0.08 3.69
N ALA A 34 4.99 1.02 4.44
CA ALA A 34 4.77 1.00 5.88
C ALA A 34 3.44 0.32 6.24
N TRP A 35 2.39 0.53 5.44
CA TRP A 35 1.09 -0.12 5.61
C TRP A 35 1.19 -1.63 5.46
N VAL A 36 1.87 -2.13 4.42
CA VAL A 36 2.11 -3.57 4.22
C VAL A 36 2.85 -4.17 5.42
N LEU A 37 3.87 -3.45 5.92
CA LEU A 37 4.69 -3.88 7.05
C LEU A 37 3.99 -3.78 8.42
N GLN A 38 2.79 -3.18 8.52
CA GLN A 38 2.02 -3.23 9.77
C GLN A 38 1.42 -4.62 10.05
N ASN A 39 1.28 -5.46 9.03
CA ASN A 39 0.71 -6.80 9.22
C ASN A 39 1.76 -7.73 9.88
N PRO A 40 1.52 -8.26 11.08
CA PRO A 40 2.49 -9.12 11.78
C PRO A 40 2.76 -10.45 11.05
N ASN A 41 1.90 -10.84 10.11
CA ASN A 41 2.10 -12.03 9.28
C ASN A 41 2.97 -11.77 8.04
N VAL A 42 3.38 -10.53 7.80
CA VAL A 42 4.24 -10.13 6.68
C VAL A 42 5.67 -9.97 7.17
N SER A 43 6.58 -10.81 6.70
CA SER A 43 8.01 -10.73 7.07
C SER A 43 8.79 -9.71 6.22
N ALA A 44 8.38 -9.48 4.97
CA ALA A 44 9.06 -8.57 4.07
C ALA A 44 8.10 -7.97 3.03
N ALA A 45 8.38 -6.72 2.63
CA ALA A 45 7.74 -6.06 1.51
C ALA A 45 8.71 -6.02 0.31
N ILE A 46 8.35 -6.64 -0.80
CA ILE A 46 9.13 -6.58 -2.04
C ILE A 46 8.74 -5.32 -2.80
N MET A 47 9.71 -4.45 -3.05
CA MET A 47 9.50 -3.20 -3.76
C MET A 47 10.42 -3.07 -4.98
N GLY A 48 9.81 -2.78 -6.14
CA GLY A 48 10.55 -2.51 -7.38
C GLY A 48 11.03 -1.06 -7.43
N ALA A 49 12.23 -0.85 -7.98
CA ALA A 49 12.78 0.48 -8.23
C ALA A 49 13.57 0.46 -9.55
N THR A 50 13.44 1.52 -10.36
CA THR A 50 14.19 1.67 -11.62
C THR A 50 15.38 2.63 -11.48
N ARG A 51 15.51 3.30 -10.32
CA ARG A 51 16.62 4.21 -10.00
C ARG A 51 17.09 4.01 -8.56
N PRO A 52 18.40 4.10 -8.27
CA PRO A 52 18.93 3.95 -6.91
C PRO A 52 18.34 4.91 -5.86
N SER A 53 17.97 6.13 -6.28
CA SER A 53 17.34 7.11 -5.38
C SER A 53 16.00 6.63 -4.83
N GLN A 54 15.22 5.87 -5.61
CA GLN A 54 13.94 5.31 -5.16
C GLN A 54 14.15 4.26 -4.08
N VAL A 55 15.21 3.46 -4.18
CA VAL A 55 15.57 2.49 -3.12
C VAL A 55 15.88 3.23 -1.82
N LYS A 56 16.74 4.25 -1.89
CA LYS A 56 17.12 5.08 -0.72
C LYS A 56 15.93 5.80 -0.10
N GLU A 57 14.95 6.21 -0.91
CA GLU A 57 13.76 6.88 -0.40
C GLU A 57 12.80 5.87 0.25
N ASN A 58 12.46 4.80 -0.46
CA ASN A 58 11.45 3.85 -0.01
C ASN A 58 11.89 3.01 1.19
N VAL A 59 13.20 2.74 1.35
CA VAL A 59 13.72 2.01 2.53
C VAL A 59 13.46 2.75 3.84
N LYS A 60 13.27 4.08 3.81
CA LYS A 60 12.91 4.86 5.02
C LYS A 60 11.55 4.48 5.61
N ALA A 61 10.70 3.77 4.85
CA ALA A 61 9.45 3.22 5.36
C ALA A 61 9.66 2.02 6.29
N ALA A 62 10.82 1.36 6.23
CA ALA A 62 11.12 0.23 7.10
C ALA A 62 11.20 0.69 8.56
N GLY A 63 10.44 0.02 9.43
CA GLY A 63 10.37 0.36 10.86
C GLY A 63 9.44 1.51 11.21
N VAL A 64 8.82 2.17 10.22
CA VAL A 64 7.75 3.14 10.47
C VAL A 64 6.54 2.42 11.07
N LYS A 65 6.05 2.91 12.21
CA LYS A 65 4.79 2.45 12.81
C LYS A 65 3.69 3.44 12.44
N LEU A 66 2.61 2.92 11.86
CA LEU A 66 1.44 3.72 11.57
C LEU A 66 0.48 3.63 12.75
N ASP A 67 0.10 4.78 13.29
CA ASP A 67 -0.85 4.84 14.38
C ASP A 67 -2.24 4.34 13.94
N ALA A 68 -3.03 3.89 14.92
CA ALA A 68 -4.37 3.37 14.66
C ALA A 68 -5.30 4.41 13.99
N SER A 69 -5.07 5.72 14.20
CA SER A 69 -5.77 6.80 13.51
C SER A 69 -5.48 6.80 12.01
N ILE A 70 -4.19 6.72 11.64
CA ILE A 70 -3.75 6.66 10.24
C ILE A 70 -4.29 5.41 9.56
N MET A 71 -4.22 4.25 10.22
CA MET A 71 -4.78 3.00 9.67
C MET A 71 -6.28 3.11 9.39
N ARG A 72 -7.06 3.71 10.31
CA ARG A 72 -8.49 3.98 10.10
C ARG A 72 -8.73 4.98 8.97
N ALA A 73 -7.88 6.00 8.84
CA ALA A 73 -7.99 6.98 7.77
C ALA A 73 -7.76 6.33 6.40
N ILE A 74 -6.79 5.41 6.28
CA ILE A 74 -6.54 4.62 5.07
C ILE A 74 -7.77 3.77 4.72
N ASP A 75 -8.32 3.04 5.69
CA ASP A 75 -9.54 2.24 5.49
C ASP A 75 -10.72 3.11 5.01
N SER A 76 -10.91 4.28 5.61
CA SER A 76 -11.96 5.22 5.21
C SER A 76 -11.74 5.81 3.82
N ALA A 77 -10.49 6.05 3.42
CA ALA A 77 -10.14 6.60 2.12
C ALA A 77 -10.38 5.59 0.99
N LEU A 78 -10.05 4.31 1.24
CA LEU A 78 -10.19 3.23 0.28
C LEU A 78 -11.60 2.61 0.25
N GLY A 79 -12.34 2.68 1.36
CA GLY A 79 -13.69 2.17 1.46
C GLY A 79 -13.79 0.68 1.11
N THR A 80 -14.65 0.36 0.14
CA THR A 80 -14.92 -1.02 -0.31
C THR A 80 -14.06 -1.46 -1.49
N LEU A 81 -13.14 -0.62 -1.97
CA LEU A 81 -12.26 -0.94 -3.11
C LEU A 81 -11.33 -2.13 -2.83
N PRO A 82 -10.71 -2.27 -1.64
CA PRO A 82 -9.82 -3.39 -1.38
C PRO A 82 -10.61 -4.70 -1.27
N GLU A 83 -10.14 -5.73 -1.96
CA GLU A 83 -10.59 -7.09 -1.71
C GLU A 83 -10.07 -7.56 -0.35
N LYS A 84 -10.99 -8.00 0.51
CA LYS A 84 -10.68 -8.44 1.88
C LYS A 84 -11.00 -9.93 2.11
N ASP A 85 -11.60 -10.61 1.14
CA ASP A 85 -11.92 -12.03 1.22
C ASP A 85 -10.65 -12.89 1.03
N PRO A 86 -10.17 -13.59 2.08
CA PRO A 86 -9.00 -14.45 1.98
C PRO A 86 -9.23 -15.66 1.07
N ALA A 87 -10.48 -16.07 0.83
CA ALA A 87 -10.80 -17.18 -0.06
C ALA A 87 -10.44 -16.89 -1.52
N LYS A 88 -10.24 -15.62 -1.89
CA LYS A 88 -9.82 -15.22 -3.24
C LYS A 88 -8.32 -15.31 -3.47
N ASN A 89 -7.51 -15.65 -2.45
CA ASN A 89 -6.08 -15.91 -2.59
C ASN A 89 -5.79 -17.30 -3.19
N VAL A 90 -6.48 -17.65 -4.27
CA VAL A 90 -6.35 -18.95 -4.94
C VAL A 90 -5.21 -18.88 -5.95
N SER A 91 -4.26 -19.80 -5.84
CA SER A 91 -3.23 -19.96 -6.87
C SER A 91 -3.87 -20.45 -8.18
N PRO A 92 -3.46 -19.95 -9.36
CA PRO A 92 -3.85 -20.53 -10.63
C PRO A 92 -3.55 -22.04 -10.68
N ASN A 93 -4.43 -22.82 -11.32
CA ASN A 93 -4.27 -24.25 -11.55
C ASN A 93 -4.44 -24.57 -13.05
N PRO A 94 -3.42 -25.09 -13.76
CA PRO A 94 -2.09 -25.41 -13.26
C PRO A 94 -1.30 -24.16 -12.88
N ARG A 95 -0.38 -24.31 -11.93
CA ARG A 95 0.66 -23.30 -11.72
C ARG A 95 1.55 -23.32 -12.96
N ALA A 96 1.89 -22.14 -13.48
CA ALA A 96 2.82 -21.99 -14.59
C ALA A 96 4.19 -22.62 -14.26
#